data_AF-U2P4H1-F1
#
_entry.id   AF-U2P4H1-F1
#
_cell.length_a   1.000
_cell.length_b   1.000
_cell.length_c   1.000
_cell.angle_alpha   90.00
_cell.angle_beta   90.00
_cell.angle_gamma   90.00
#
_symmetry.space_group_name_H-M   'P 1'
#
loop_
_entity.id
_entity.type
_entity.pdbx_description
1 polymer ?
#
loop_
_entity_poly.entity_id
_entity_poly.type
_entity_poly.pdbx_seq_one_letter_code
_entity_poly.pdbx_strand_id
1 'polypeptide(L)' 'MPITSKSKGKSGGARIITYNVLVAVDFVEITLLTIYDKNEMDNVSDDYIKSLIPQL' A
#
# COMPACT_ATOMS: atom_id res chain seq x y z
N MET A 1 -3.06 -10.86 9.23
CA MET A 1 -2.28 -10.22 10.29
C MET A 1 -2.92 -8.86 10.58
N PRO A 2 -3.57 -8.66 11.73
CA PRO A 2 -4.16 -7.38 12.08
C PRO A 2 -3.06 -6.33 12.29
N ILE A 3 -3.24 -5.11 11.80
CA ILE A 3 -2.35 -4.01 12.16
C ILE A 3 -2.72 -3.58 13.57
N THR A 4 -1.91 -4.00 14.54
CA THR A 4 -2.21 -3.95 15.99
C THR A 4 -1.98 -2.58 16.64
N SER A 5 -1.78 -1.51 15.87
CA SER A 5 -1.53 -0.16 16.42
C SER A 5 -2.79 0.69 16.69
N LYS A 6 -3.99 0.18 16.43
CA LYS A 6 -5.25 0.90 16.72
C LYS A 6 -5.77 0.62 18.12
N SER A 7 -6.44 1.62 18.72
CA SER A 7 -7.09 1.55 20.04
C SER A 7 -7.91 0.26 20.21
N LYS A 8 -7.89 -0.30 21.43
CA LYS A 8 -8.57 -1.54 21.86
C LYS A 8 -9.99 -1.64 21.24
N GLY A 9 -10.24 -2.67 20.43
CA GLY A 9 -11.55 -2.97 19.83
C GLY A 9 -11.71 -2.65 18.34
N LYS A 10 -10.75 -1.99 17.68
CA LYS A 10 -10.77 -1.77 16.23
C LYS A 10 -9.90 -2.81 15.53
N SER A 11 -10.49 -3.90 15.05
CA SER A 11 -9.86 -4.82 14.09
C SER A 11 -9.83 -4.20 12.69
N GLY A 12 -9.20 -3.03 12.55
CA GLY A 12 -8.97 -2.39 11.26
C GLY A 12 -7.83 -3.11 10.54
N GLY A 13 -8.14 -3.83 9.46
CA GLY A 13 -7.09 -4.23 8.52
C GLY A 13 -6.53 -3.00 7.82
N ALA A 14 -5.25 -3.01 7.44
CA ALA A 14 -4.70 -1.99 6.57
C ALA A 14 -4.54 -2.53 5.15
N ARG A 15 -4.51 -1.61 4.19
CA ARG A 15 -4.10 -1.87 2.82
C ARG A 15 -2.72 -1.26 2.59
N ILE A 16 -1.87 -2.02 1.90
CA ILE A 16 -0.50 -1.64 1.54
C ILE A 16 -0.43 -1.69 0.02
N ILE A 17 0.10 -0.63 -0.60
CA ILE A 17 0.36 -0.59 -2.04
C ILE A 17 1.87 -0.49 -2.24
N THR A 18 2.44 -1.44 -2.99
CA THR A 18 3.86 -1.45 -3.36
C THR A 18 4.03 -1.36 -4.87
N TYR A 19 5.16 -0.78 -5.28
CA TYR A 19 5.66 -0.81 -6.64
C TYR A 19 6.86 -1.76 -6.69
N ASN A 20 6.81 -2.76 -7.56
CA ASN A 20 7.85 -3.80 -7.65
C ASN A 20 8.57 -3.68 -8.99
N VAL A 21 9.89 -3.57 -8.96
CA VAL A 21 10.75 -3.52 -10.15
C VAL A 21 11.69 -4.71 -10.15
N LEU A 22 11.65 -5.51 -11.22
CA LEU A 22 12.63 -6.58 -11.44
C LEU A 22 13.92 -5.95 -12.00
N VAL A 23 14.94 -5.83 -11.15
CA VAL A 23 16.23 -5.20 -11.52
C VAL A 23 17.19 -6.23 -12.15
N ALA A 24 17.09 -7.49 -11.73
CA ALA A 24 17.81 -8.62 -12.29
C ALA A 24 16.97 -9.91 -12.09
N VAL A 25 17.38 -11.02 -12.72
CA VAL A 25 16.64 -12.31 -12.67
C VAL A 25 16.28 -12.71 -11.23
N ASP A 26 17.20 -12.49 -10.28
CA ASP A 26 17.03 -12.87 -8.87
C ASP A 26 16.87 -11.67 -7.92
N PHE A 27 16.67 -10.45 -8.44
CA PHE A 27 16.56 -9.24 -7.63
C PHE A 27 15.32 -8.41 -7.99
N VAL A 28 14.45 -8.23 -6.99
CA VAL A 28 13.28 -7.36 -7.06
C VAL A 28 13.46 -6.23 -6.05
N GLU A 29 13.36 -5.00 -6.53
CA GLU A 29 13.20 -3.83 -5.68
C GLU A 29 11.72 -3.66 -5.36
N ILE A 30 11.39 -3.55 -4.06
CA ILE A 30 10.03 -3.35 -3.57
C ILE A 30 9.96 -1.99 -2.90
N THR A 31 9.27 -1.04 -3.54
CA THR A 31 9.03 0.30 -3.00
C THR A 31 7.65 0.37 -2.36
N LEU A 32 7.58 0.75 -1.08
CA LEU A 32 6.32 1.06 -0.43
C LEU A 32 5.80 2.41 -0.93
N LEU A 33 4.66 2.43 -1.63
CA LEU A 33 4.04 3.66 -2.11
C LEU A 33 3.14 4.30 -1.04
N THR A 34 2.28 3.50 -0.40
CA THR A 34 1.38 3.99 0.65
C THR A 34 0.86 2.87 1.55
N ILE A 35 0.46 3.24 2.76
CA ILE A 35 -0.25 2.40 3.72
C ILE A 35 -1.43 3.21 4.29
N TYR A 36 -2.60 2.60 4.31
CA TYR A 36 -3.82 3.24 4.82
C TYR A 36 -4.75 2.22 5.46
N ASP A 37 -5.65 2.68 6.33
CA ASP A 37 -6.63 1.78 6.95
C ASP A 37 -7.73 1.37 5.96
N LYS A 38 -8.25 0.16 6.13
CA LYS A 38 -9.33 -0.36 5.29
C LYS A 38 -10.57 0.55 5.30
N ASN A 39 -10.85 1.25 6.40
CA ASN A 39 -12.04 2.10 6.56
C ASN A 39 -11.84 3.53 6.04
N GLU A 40 -10.62 3.92 5.66
CA GLU A 40 -10.36 5.29 5.15
C GLU A 40 -10.81 5.46 3.70
N MET A 41 -10.85 4.36 2.94
CA MET A 41 -11.21 4.36 1.53
C MET A 41 -11.78 3.00 1.13
N ASP A 42 -12.97 2.98 0.54
CA ASP A 42 -13.61 1.74 0.11
C ASP A 42 -13.05 1.22 -1.22
N ASN A 43 -12.80 2.14 -2.16
CA ASN A 43 -12.30 1.83 -3.50
C ASN A 43 -11.13 2.74 -3.89
N VAL A 44 -10.17 2.20 -4.63
CA VAL A 44 -8.99 2.93 -5.10
C VAL A 44 -9.25 3.36 -6.53
N SER A 45 -9.14 4.66 -6.85
CA SER A 45 -9.26 5.15 -8.23
C SER A 45 -7.95 5.04 -9.00
N ASP A 46 -8.04 4.90 -10.32
CA ASP A 46 -6.87 4.90 -11.19
C ASP A 46 -6.08 6.22 -11.08
N ASP A 47 -6.76 7.35 -10.90
CA ASP A 47 -6.10 8.66 -10.76
C ASP A 47 -5.31 8.76 -9.46
N TYR A 48 -5.80 8.16 -8.37
CA TYR A 48 -5.03 8.05 -7.14
C TYR A 48 -3.82 7.12 -7.31
N ILE A 49 -3.95 6.01 -8.02
CA ILE A 49 -2.79 5.14 -8.30
C ILE A 49 -1.75 5.90 -9.11
N LYS A 50 -2.17 6.64 -10.15
CA LYS A 50 -1.27 7.45 -10.98
C LYS A 50 -0.55 8.54 -10.19
N SER A 51 -1.20 9.14 -9.18
CA SER A 51 -0.55 10.17 -8.35
C SER A 51 0.49 9.61 -7.38
N LEU A 52 0.41 8.31 -7.04
CA LEU A 52 1.40 7.62 -6.20
C LEU A 52 2.66 7.21 -6.96
N ILE A 53 2.59 7.10 -8.29
CA ILE A 53 3.73 6.73 -9.11
C ILE A 53 4.49 8.02 -9.43
N PRO A 54 5.73 8.19 -8.94
CA PRO A 54 6.58 9.30 -9.38
C PRO A 54 6.72 9.23 -10.90
N GLN A 55 6.67 10.37 -11.59
CA GLN A 55 7.05 10.41 -13.00
C GLN A 55 8.51 9.92 -13.09
N LEU A 56 8.70 8.68 -13.51
CA LEU A 56 9.99 8.09 -13.84
C LEU A 56 10.55 8.75 -15.11
#